data_AF-A0A519Q6E7-F1
#
_entry.id   AF-A0A519Q6E7-F1
#
_cell.length_a   1.000
_cell.length_b   1.000
_cell.length_c   1.000
_cell.angle_alpha   90.00
_cell.angle_beta   90.00
_cell.angle_gamma   90.00
#
_symmetry.space_group_name_H-M   'P 1'
#
loop_
_entity.id
_entity.type
_entity.pdbx_description
1 polymer ?
#
loop_
_entity_poly.entity_id
_entity_poly.type
_entity_poly.pdbx_seq_one_letter_code
_entity_poly.pdbx_strand_id
1 'polypeptide(L)'
;MTASRFSGLAAGVFAAVALASTGAQAADARREAAGTLADGRAVEAVVLSNSHGVSARVLTYGATLQSLIGPDRQGRPADVVLGYDNAADFESRPNYFGVTVGRYANRIAGGRFDLDGRTYQLPLNDTTNSLHGGTVGFD
;
A
#
# COMPACT_ATOMS: atom_id res chain seq x y z
N MET A 1 -28.40 68.16 45.68
CA MET A 1 -27.79 67.26 46.68
C MET A 1 -27.67 65.88 46.06
N THR A 2 -26.47 65.29 46.17
CA THR A 2 -26.10 63.85 46.05
C THR A 2 -26.45 63.10 44.76
N ALA A 3 -25.46 62.89 43.87
CA ALA A 3 -24.63 61.66 43.70
C ALA A 3 -25.25 60.75 42.61
N SER A 4 -24.55 60.10 41.68
CA SER A 4 -23.31 59.34 41.74
C SER A 4 -22.76 59.09 40.32
N ARG A 5 -21.44 58.91 40.23
CA ARG A 5 -20.66 58.49 39.06
C ARG A 5 -21.09 57.11 38.55
N PHE A 6 -20.86 56.81 37.26
CA PHE A 6 -20.20 55.56 36.83
C PHE A 6 -19.66 55.71 35.39
N SER A 7 -18.34 55.71 35.30
CA SER A 7 -17.53 55.49 34.11
C SER A 7 -17.60 54.01 33.71
N GLY A 8 -18.08 53.70 32.52
CA GLY A 8 -18.08 52.36 31.94
C GLY A 8 -17.11 52.29 30.75
N LEU A 9 -15.96 51.68 30.96
CA LEU A 9 -15.00 51.29 29.93
C LEU A 9 -15.63 50.14 29.12
N ALA A 10 -15.95 50.33 27.84
CA ALA A 10 -16.35 49.23 26.97
C ALA A 10 -15.09 48.46 26.53
N ALA A 11 -14.73 47.42 27.31
CA ALA A 11 -13.77 46.41 26.91
C ALA A 11 -14.42 45.46 25.89
N GLY A 12 -13.64 45.10 24.86
CA GLY A 12 -14.15 44.53 23.61
C GLY A 12 -14.35 43.02 23.60
N VAL A 13 -14.65 42.51 22.41
CA VAL A 13 -14.47 41.11 22.04
C VAL A 13 -14.03 41.08 20.57
N PHE A 14 -12.72 40.99 20.33
CA PHE A 14 -12.21 40.46 19.06
C PHE A 14 -12.22 38.94 19.20
N ALA A 15 -13.21 38.27 18.61
CA ALA A 15 -13.20 36.83 18.48
C ALA A 15 -12.15 36.44 17.43
N ALA A 16 -10.96 36.07 17.88
CA ALA A 16 -9.97 35.43 17.03
C ALA A 16 -10.49 34.03 16.67
N VAL A 17 -11.02 33.88 15.46
CA VAL A 17 -11.31 32.56 14.88
C VAL A 17 -9.96 31.93 14.56
N ALA A 18 -9.47 31.07 15.44
CA ALA A 18 -8.33 30.21 15.14
C ALA A 18 -8.79 29.22 14.05
N LEU A 19 -8.29 29.41 12.82
CA LEU A 19 -8.35 28.40 11.78
C LEU A 19 -7.48 27.23 12.25
N ALA A 20 -8.08 26.26 12.92
CA ALA A 20 -7.42 25.00 13.22
C ALA A 20 -7.08 24.34 11.88
N SER A 21 -5.80 24.26 11.56
CA SER A 21 -5.31 23.42 10.48
C SER A 21 -5.72 21.98 10.79
N THR A 22 -6.69 21.46 10.06
CA THR A 22 -6.98 20.02 10.09
C THR A 22 -5.73 19.34 9.55
N GLY A 23 -4.92 18.77 10.45
CA GLY A 23 -3.81 17.92 10.05
C GLY A 23 -4.33 16.86 9.08
N ALA A 24 -3.56 16.54 8.05
CA ALA A 24 -3.89 15.46 7.15
C ALA A 24 -4.24 14.22 8.00
N GLN A 25 -5.44 13.66 7.82
CA GLN A 25 -5.78 12.41 8.49
C GLN A 25 -4.88 11.34 7.91
N ALA A 26 -3.88 10.92 8.70
CA ALA A 26 -3.01 9.82 8.36
C ALA A 26 -3.85 8.54 8.25
N ALA A 27 -3.48 7.66 7.32
CA ALA A 27 -4.04 6.32 7.30
C ALA A 27 -3.63 5.57 8.58
N ASP A 28 -4.56 4.84 9.18
CA ASP A 28 -4.27 3.88 10.24
C ASP A 28 -3.55 2.67 9.62
N ALA A 29 -2.56 2.12 10.34
CA ALA A 29 -1.83 0.94 9.92
C ALA A 29 -1.87 -0.12 11.03
N ARG A 30 -2.22 -1.35 10.68
CA ARG A 30 -2.17 -2.50 11.59
C ARG A 30 -1.55 -3.72 10.91
N ARG A 31 -1.00 -4.63 11.71
CA ARG A 31 -0.48 -5.92 11.24
C ARG A 31 -1.41 -7.05 11.65
N GLU A 32 -1.49 -8.08 10.82
CA GLU A 32 -2.23 -9.31 11.10
C GLU A 32 -1.56 -10.52 10.44
N ALA A 33 -1.81 -11.72 10.94
CA ALA A 33 -1.35 -12.94 10.29
C ALA A 33 -2.05 -13.14 8.93
N ALA A 34 -1.30 -13.62 7.93
CA ALA A 34 -1.79 -13.79 6.57
C ALA A 34 -1.55 -15.18 5.96
N GLY A 35 -0.90 -16.08 6.71
CA GLY A 35 -0.69 -17.47 6.33
C GLY A 35 0.73 -17.92 6.62
N THR A 36 1.05 -19.11 6.12
CA THR A 36 2.39 -19.72 6.23
C THR A 36 2.72 -20.32 4.88
N LEU A 37 3.95 -20.07 4.40
CA LEU A 37 4.45 -20.63 3.14
C LEU A 37 4.76 -22.12 3.28
N ALA A 38 4.98 -22.79 2.15
CA ALA A 38 5.27 -24.22 2.11
C ALA A 38 6.53 -24.61 2.91
N ASP A 39 7.49 -23.70 3.02
CA ASP A 39 8.73 -23.88 3.80
C ASP A 39 8.58 -23.57 5.30
N GLY A 40 7.37 -23.21 5.76
CA GLY A 40 7.06 -22.92 7.15
C GLY A 40 7.27 -21.45 7.56
N ARG A 41 7.70 -20.56 6.67
CA ARG A 41 7.78 -19.13 6.98
C ARG A 41 6.40 -18.52 7.17
N ALA A 42 6.20 -17.81 8.28
CA ALA A 42 4.98 -17.05 8.53
C ALA A 42 4.94 -15.79 7.65
N VAL A 43 3.75 -15.46 7.16
CA VAL A 43 3.47 -14.25 6.39
C VAL A 43 2.52 -13.37 7.18
N GLU A 44 2.82 -12.08 7.24
CA GLU A 44 1.93 -11.06 7.80
C GLU A 44 1.31 -10.23 6.67
N ALA A 45 0.23 -9.54 6.99
CA ALA A 45 -0.28 -8.43 6.19
C ALA A 45 -0.18 -7.12 6.97
N VAL A 46 0.18 -6.05 6.27
CA VAL A 46 -0.03 -4.67 6.72
C VAL A 46 -1.34 -4.19 6.11
N VAL A 47 -2.30 -3.85 6.97
CA VAL A 47 -3.60 -3.27 6.58
C VAL A 47 -3.54 -1.77 6.82
N LEU A 48 -3.72 -1.01 5.74
CA LEU A 48 -3.78 0.45 5.73
C LEU A 48 -5.23 0.87 5.52
N SER A 49 -5.77 1.76 6.34
CA SER A 49 -7.15 2.26 6.19
C SER A 49 -7.23 3.76 6.42
N ASN A 50 -8.11 4.46 5.71
CA ASN A 50 -8.38 5.87 5.94
C ASN A 50 -9.85 6.12 6.34
N SER A 51 -10.13 7.35 6.76
CA SER A 51 -11.47 7.80 7.15
C SER A 51 -12.45 7.97 5.98
N HIS A 52 -11.99 7.81 4.74
CA HIS A 52 -12.79 7.91 3.52
C HIS A 52 -13.25 6.55 2.99
N GLY A 53 -13.08 5.47 3.77
CA GLY A 53 -13.53 4.13 3.41
C GLY A 53 -12.61 3.41 2.41
N VAL A 54 -11.37 3.87 2.24
CA VAL A 54 -10.34 3.17 1.46
C VAL A 54 -9.50 2.29 2.40
N SER A 55 -9.26 1.05 2.00
CA SER A 55 -8.40 0.11 2.72
C SER A 55 -7.52 -0.68 1.76
N ALA A 56 -6.24 -0.87 2.10
CA ALA A 56 -5.31 -1.72 1.36
C ALA A 56 -4.71 -2.79 2.27
N ARG A 57 -4.63 -4.04 1.79
CA ARG A 57 -3.97 -5.16 2.48
C ARG A 57 -2.72 -5.54 1.68
N VAL A 58 -1.54 -5.39 2.29
CA VAL A 58 -0.25 -5.68 1.65
C VAL A 58 0.45 -6.80 2.41
N LEU A 59 0.78 -7.90 1.73
CA LEU A 59 1.50 -9.04 2.31
C LEU A 59 2.98 -8.73 2.48
N THR A 60 3.61 -9.31 3.50
CA THR A 60 5.08 -9.32 3.62
C THR A 60 5.75 -10.23 2.60
N TYR A 61 4.98 -11.10 1.95
CA TYR A 61 5.40 -11.90 0.80
C TYR A 61 5.28 -11.06 -0.48
N GLY A 62 6.39 -10.82 -1.16
CA GLY A 62 6.44 -10.02 -2.39
C GLY A 62 6.00 -8.56 -2.31
N ALA A 63 5.82 -8.01 -1.11
CA ALA A 63 5.08 -6.75 -0.91
C ALA A 63 3.76 -6.73 -1.70
N THR A 64 3.05 -7.87 -1.71
CA THR A 64 1.91 -8.10 -2.60
C THR A 64 0.69 -7.31 -2.15
N LEU A 65 0.12 -6.48 -3.02
CA LEU A 65 -1.19 -5.86 -2.82
C LEU A 65 -2.27 -6.91 -3.01
N GLN A 66 -2.74 -7.47 -1.90
CA GLN A 66 -3.71 -8.56 -1.92
C GLN A 66 -5.15 -8.07 -2.04
N SER A 67 -5.46 -6.92 -1.45
CA SER A 67 -6.80 -6.34 -1.46
C SER A 67 -6.72 -4.83 -1.50
N LEU A 68 -7.60 -4.19 -2.27
CA LEU A 68 -7.79 -2.76 -2.32
C LEU A 68 -9.28 -2.46 -2.33
N ILE A 69 -9.80 -2.05 -1.18
CA ILE A 69 -11.20 -1.73 -0.99
C ILE A 69 -11.39 -0.22 -1.13
N GLY A 70 -12.40 0.18 -1.90
CA GLY A 70 -12.82 1.58 -2.00
C GLY A 70 -14.32 1.73 -2.28
N PRO A 71 -14.92 2.89 -1.94
CA PRO A 71 -16.33 3.15 -2.19
C PRO A 71 -16.62 3.49 -3.65
N ASP A 72 -17.76 3.04 -4.16
CA ASP A 72 -18.33 3.50 -5.43
C ASP A 72 -19.01 4.88 -5.29
N ARG A 73 -19.70 5.33 -6.36
CA ARG A 73 -20.42 6.61 -6.40
C ARG A 73 -21.56 6.72 -5.38
N GLN A 74 -22.04 5.60 -4.88
CA GLN A 74 -23.09 5.50 -3.85
C GLN A 74 -22.51 5.23 -2.46
N GLY A 75 -21.17 5.22 -2.31
CA GLY A 75 -20.50 4.92 -1.05
C GLY A 75 -20.39 3.43 -0.74
N ARG A 76 -20.73 2.53 -1.68
CA ARG A 76 -20.67 1.07 -1.44
C ARG A 76 -19.25 0.57 -1.64
N PRO A 77 -18.64 -0.11 -0.65
CA PRO A 77 -17.28 -0.61 -0.77
C PRO A 77 -17.22 -1.83 -1.70
N ALA A 78 -16.15 -1.93 -2.48
CA ALA A 78 -15.79 -3.14 -3.22
C ALA A 78 -14.27 -3.31 -3.22
N ASP A 79 -13.81 -4.56 -3.20
CA ASP A 79 -12.43 -4.89 -3.56
C ASP A 79 -12.28 -4.78 -5.08
N VAL A 80 -11.26 -4.04 -5.52
CA VAL A 80 -11.06 -3.71 -6.94
C VAL A 80 -9.85 -4.42 -7.55
N VAL A 81 -9.19 -5.32 -6.81
CA VAL A 81 -8.08 -6.13 -7.34
C VAL A 81 -8.41 -7.61 -7.37
N LEU A 82 -7.73 -8.34 -8.27
CA LEU A 82 -7.71 -9.80 -8.26
C LEU A 82 -6.66 -10.28 -7.27
N GLY A 83 -6.91 -11.42 -6.62
CA GLY A 83 -5.99 -12.00 -5.66
C GLY A 83 -6.50 -13.31 -5.08
N TYR A 84 -5.85 -13.75 -4.00
CA TYR A 84 -6.22 -14.89 -3.20
C TYR A 84 -6.41 -14.47 -1.75
N ASP A 85 -7.16 -15.26 -0.98
CA ASP A 85 -7.41 -14.98 0.44
C ASP A 85 -6.20 -15.33 1.34
N ASN A 86 -5.37 -16.31 0.94
CA ASN A 86 -4.24 -16.80 1.72
C ASN A 86 -2.89 -16.54 1.03
N ALA A 87 -1.86 -16.17 1.81
CA ALA A 87 -0.51 -15.98 1.28
C ALA A 87 0.07 -17.21 0.56
N ALA A 88 -0.22 -18.43 1.04
CA ALA A 88 0.26 -19.67 0.43
C ALA A 88 -0.26 -19.91 -1.00
N ASP A 89 -1.39 -19.27 -1.35
CA ASP A 89 -1.95 -19.36 -2.69
C ASP A 89 -1.14 -18.56 -3.72
N PHE A 90 -0.50 -17.46 -3.29
CA PHE A 90 0.37 -16.69 -4.17
C PHE A 90 1.64 -17.47 -4.53
N GLU A 91 2.18 -18.26 -3.60
CA GLU A 91 3.32 -19.16 -3.84
C GLU A 91 2.94 -20.34 -4.75
N SER A 92 1.81 -20.99 -4.47
CA SER A 92 1.41 -22.21 -5.21
C SER A 92 0.79 -21.95 -6.58
N ARG A 93 0.27 -20.74 -6.82
CA ARG A 93 -0.41 -20.35 -8.07
C ARG A 93 0.08 -18.97 -8.55
N PRO A 94 1.35 -18.85 -8.99
CA PRO A 94 1.95 -17.57 -9.33
C PRO A 94 1.33 -16.97 -10.60
N ASN A 95 0.40 -16.02 -10.43
CA ASN A 95 -0.27 -15.28 -11.51
C ASN A 95 0.11 -13.79 -11.55
N TYR A 96 1.12 -13.38 -10.78
CA TYR A 96 1.57 -11.99 -10.64
C TYR A 96 0.47 -10.99 -10.23
N PHE A 97 -0.59 -11.45 -9.55
CA PHE A 97 -1.63 -10.56 -9.02
C PHE A 97 -1.10 -9.68 -7.89
N GLY A 98 -1.11 -8.37 -8.10
CA GLY A 98 -0.73 -7.38 -7.07
C GLY A 98 0.71 -7.46 -6.57
N VAL A 99 1.55 -8.34 -7.13
CA VAL A 99 2.93 -8.56 -6.66
C VAL A 99 3.85 -7.41 -7.04
N THR A 100 4.88 -7.17 -6.23
CA THR A 100 6.00 -6.32 -6.64
C THR A 100 6.95 -7.11 -7.53
N VAL A 101 6.99 -6.76 -8.82
CA VAL A 101 7.81 -7.46 -9.80
C VAL A 101 9.26 -7.00 -9.74
N GLY A 102 10.22 -7.93 -9.67
CA GLY A 102 11.64 -7.62 -9.79
C GLY A 102 12.55 -8.85 -9.84
N ARG A 103 13.85 -8.69 -10.10
CA ARG A 103 14.61 -7.41 -10.18
C ARG A 103 14.34 -6.57 -11.42
N TYR A 104 13.89 -7.17 -12.51
CA TYR A 104 13.53 -6.48 -13.74
C TYR A 104 12.13 -6.91 -14.16
N ALA A 105 11.24 -5.94 -14.35
CA ALA A 105 9.90 -6.22 -14.80
C ALA A 105 9.85 -6.46 -16.30
N ASN A 106 9.01 -7.39 -16.73
CA ASN A 106 8.86 -7.81 -18.12
C ASN A 106 10.09 -8.57 -18.64
N ARG A 107 10.26 -8.61 -19.97
CA ARG A 107 11.16 -9.53 -20.67
C ARG A 107 12.55 -8.94 -20.89
N ILE A 108 13.56 -9.80 -20.79
CA ILE A 108 14.91 -9.61 -21.32
C ILE A 108 15.12 -10.66 -22.41
N ALA A 109 15.37 -10.19 -23.62
CA ALA A 109 15.53 -11.04 -24.80
C ALA A 109 16.70 -12.02 -24.64
N GLY A 110 16.47 -13.31 -24.87
CA GLY A 110 17.51 -14.33 -24.67
C GLY A 110 17.95 -14.50 -23.21
N GLY A 111 17.29 -13.81 -22.26
CA GLY A 111 17.76 -13.66 -20.89
C GLY A 111 19.20 -13.13 -20.79
N ARG A 112 19.71 -12.43 -21.80
CA ARG A 112 21.12 -12.07 -21.90
C ARG A 112 21.28 -10.57 -22.09
N PHE A 113 22.18 -9.98 -21.31
CA PHE A 113 22.54 -8.57 -21.45
C PHE A 113 24.00 -8.35 -21.04
N ASP A 114 24.59 -7.27 -21.54
CA ASP A 114 25.93 -6.84 -21.17
C ASP A 114 25.84 -5.60 -20.27
N LEU A 115 26.62 -5.58 -19.20
CA LEU A 115 26.73 -4.46 -18.26
C LEU A 115 28.19 -4.32 -17.86
N ASP A 116 28.76 -3.12 -18.00
CA ASP A 116 30.16 -2.79 -17.68
C ASP A 116 31.18 -3.78 -18.28
N GLY A 117 30.96 -4.16 -19.55
CA GLY A 117 31.83 -5.08 -20.27
C GLY A 117 31.72 -6.55 -19.84
N ARG A 118 30.75 -6.90 -18.98
CA ARG A 118 30.47 -8.28 -18.57
C ARG A 118 29.13 -8.73 -19.12
N THR A 119 29.10 -9.93 -19.69
CA THR A 119 27.86 -10.60 -20.09
C THR A 119 27.23 -11.30 -18.90
N TYR A 120 25.93 -11.09 -18.73
CA TYR A 120 25.09 -11.79 -17.77
C TYR A 120 24.08 -12.66 -18.51
N GLN A 121 23.95 -13.90 -18.06
CA GLN A 121 22.90 -14.82 -18.47
C GLN A 121 21.94 -15.03 -17.30
N LEU A 122 20.66 -14.76 -17.55
CA LEU A 122 19.56 -14.94 -16.62
C LEU A 122 18.84 -16.26 -16.87
N PRO A 123 18.09 -16.77 -15.87
CA PRO A 123 17.18 -17.89 -16.08
C PRO A 123 16.17 -17.59 -17.19
N LEU A 124 15.97 -18.56 -18.09
CA LEU A 124 14.97 -18.50 -19.15
C LEU A 124 13.67 -19.14 -18.65
N ASN A 125 12.82 -18.33 -18.04
CA ASN A 125 11.52 -18.75 -17.48
C ASN A 125 10.33 -18.42 -18.39
N ASP A 126 10.56 -17.80 -19.54
CA ASP A 126 9.55 -17.49 -20.54
C ASP A 126 10.07 -17.89 -21.93
N THR A 127 10.01 -19.17 -22.25
CA THR A 127 10.55 -19.76 -23.49
C THR A 127 12.03 -19.45 -23.67
N THR A 128 12.39 -18.55 -24.59
CA THR A 128 13.77 -18.11 -24.87
C THR A 128 14.16 -16.85 -24.09
N ASN A 129 13.26 -16.25 -23.31
CA ASN A 129 13.48 -14.99 -22.60
C ASN A 129 13.51 -15.20 -21.08
N SER A 130 14.07 -14.21 -20.39
CA SER A 130 13.86 -14.05 -18.95
C SER A 130 12.71 -13.08 -18.72
N LEU A 131 11.77 -13.40 -17.84
CA LEU A 131 10.56 -12.64 -17.55
C LEU A 131 10.48 -12.36 -16.05
N HIS A 132 10.12 -11.13 -15.67
CA HIS A 132 9.72 -10.77 -14.30
C HIS A 132 10.75 -11.16 -13.22
N GLY A 133 12.04 -11.01 -13.52
CA GLY A 133 13.13 -11.33 -12.59
C GLY A 133 13.66 -12.76 -12.64
N GLY A 134 13.02 -13.64 -13.42
CA GLY A 134 13.45 -15.03 -13.60
C GLY A 134 12.69 -16.02 -12.72
N THR A 135 13.30 -17.17 -12.43
CA THR A 135 12.69 -18.27 -11.66
C THR A 135 12.43 -17.91 -10.19
N VAL A 136 13.23 -17.00 -9.63
CA VAL A 136 13.08 -16.50 -8.26
C VAL A 136 13.03 -14.98 -8.36
N GLY A 137 11.81 -14.43 -8.30
CA GLY A 137 11.54 -13.01 -8.40
C GLY A 137 11.67 -12.30 -7.06
N PHE A 138 10.88 -11.26 -6.87
CA PHE A 138 10.77 -10.50 -5.61
C PHE A 138 9.63 -10.96 -4.72
N ASP A 139 8.81 -11.88 -5.23
CA ASP A 139 7.77 -12.60 -4.51
C ASP A 139 8.30 -13.37 -3.29
#